data_AF-A0A524CA13-F1
#
_entry.id   AF-A0A524CA13-F1
#
_cell.length_a   1.000
_cell.length_b   1.000
_cell.length_c   1.000
_cell.angle_alpha   90.00
_cell.angle_beta   90.00
_cell.angle_gamma   90.00
#
_symmetry.space_group_name_H-M   'P 1'
#
loop_
_entity.id
_entity.type
_entity.pdbx_description
1 polymer ?
#
loop_
_entity_poly.entity_id
_entity_poly.type
_entity_poly.pdbx_seq_one_letter_code
_entity_poly.pdbx_strand_id
1 'polypeptide(L)'
;MLEIHFYGKFRELCENSGPTDESIKKIPYKEDETILKLLDRLGISPDNMGEIFLNHNPVDIDTKIPDNARIALFPRGMHLLCGGQHMKGHGYITKKADKKFNYWNK
;
A
#
# COMPACT_ATOMS: atom_id res chain seq x y z
N MET A 1 -1.23 16.65 -8.60
CA MET A 1 -0.81 15.49 -9.44
C MET A 1 -0.65 14.28 -8.54
N LEU A 2 -1.14 13.10 -8.91
CA LEU A 2 -0.97 11.89 -8.07
C LEU A 2 0.30 11.13 -8.46
N GLU A 3 0.97 10.53 -7.48
CA GLU A 3 2.10 9.63 -7.69
C GLU A 3 1.76 8.22 -7.21
N ILE A 4 1.69 7.27 -8.14
CA ILE A 4 1.24 5.89 -7.86
C ILE A 4 2.42 4.95 -7.96
N HIS A 5 2.72 4.27 -6.86
CA HIS A 5 3.79 3.29 -6.72
C HIS A 5 3.19 1.89 -6.81
N PHE A 6 3.63 1.12 -7.81
CA PHE A 6 3.15 -0.24 -8.02
C PHE A 6 4.16 -1.28 -7.51
N TYR A 7 3.62 -2.33 -6.90
CA TYR A 7 4.39 -3.45 -6.36
C TYR A 7 3.89 -4.79 -6.93
N GLY A 8 4.76 -5.81 -6.89
CA GLY A 8 4.44 -7.14 -7.38
C GLY A 8 3.96 -7.13 -8.84
N LYS A 9 2.89 -7.89 -9.13
CA LYS A 9 2.29 -7.98 -10.47
C LYS A 9 1.79 -6.64 -11.03
N PHE A 10 1.47 -5.66 -10.18
CA PHE A 10 1.01 -4.35 -10.66
C PHE A 10 2.13 -3.54 -11.32
N ARG A 11 3.40 -3.92 -11.16
CA ARG A 11 4.52 -3.27 -11.86
C ARG A 11 4.39 -3.36 -13.39
N GLU A 12 3.66 -4.35 -13.90
CA GLU A 12 3.32 -4.50 -15.33
C GLU A 12 2.46 -3.35 -15.87
N LEU A 13 1.85 -2.52 -14.99
CA LEU A 13 1.08 -1.33 -15.36
C LEU A 13 1.96 -0.09 -15.60
N CYS A 14 3.26 -0.22 -15.39
CA CYS A 14 4.27 0.80 -15.67
C CYS A 14 5.12 0.40 -16.87
N GLU A 15 5.52 1.37 -17.68
CA GLU A 15 6.46 1.16 -18.79
C GLU A 15 7.84 0.71 -18.30
N ASN A 16 8.23 1.15 -17.10
CA ASN A 16 9.49 0.77 -16.43
C ASN A 16 9.20 -0.28 -15.34
N SER A 17 9.21 -1.55 -15.74
CA SER A 17 8.95 -2.69 -14.85
C SER A 17 10.20 -3.53 -14.54
N GLY A 18 11.40 -3.04 -14.89
CA GLY A 18 12.65 -3.75 -14.64
C GLY A 18 12.88 -4.01 -13.15
N PRO A 19 13.65 -5.03 -12.75
CA PRO A 19 13.82 -5.40 -11.34
C PRO A 19 14.37 -4.29 -10.44
N THR A 20 15.15 -3.38 -11.01
CA THR A 20 15.79 -2.24 -10.30
C THR A 20 15.02 -0.93 -10.45
N ASP A 21 13.97 -0.91 -11.26
CA ASP A 21 13.30 0.33 -11.62
C ASP A 21 12.23 0.72 -10.61
N GLU A 22 11.97 2.01 -10.53
CA GLU A 22 10.80 2.53 -9.86
C GLU A 22 9.57 2.39 -10.78
N SER A 23 8.64 1.50 -10.43
CA SER A 23 7.36 1.36 -11.13
C SER A 23 6.38 2.40 -10.61
N ILE A 24 6.64 3.66 -10.99
CA ILE A 24 5.84 4.83 -10.60
C ILE A 24 5.08 5.36 -11.82
N LYS A 25 3.80 5.67 -11.64
CA LYS A 25 2.98 6.38 -12.63
C LYS A 25 2.45 7.66 -12.03
N LYS A 26 2.68 8.78 -12.74
CA LYS A 26 2.11 10.09 -12.40
C LYS A 26 0.85 10.30 -13.21
N ILE A 27 -0.27 10.60 -12.54
CA ILE A 27 -1.55 10.81 -13.21
C ILE A 27 -2.25 12.07 -12.68
N PRO A 28 -3.11 12.72 -13.50
CA PRO A 28 -3.87 13.88 -13.04
C PRO A 28 -4.73 13.55 -11.82
N TYR A 29 -4.72 14.45 -10.84
CA TYR A 29 -5.65 14.42 -9.71
C TYR A 29 -7.07 14.72 -10.20
N LYS A 30 -8.05 14.10 -9.55
CA LYS A 30 -9.47 14.37 -9.76
C LYS A 30 -10.11 14.68 -8.41
N GLU A 31 -10.88 15.77 -8.37
CA GLU A 31 -11.58 16.19 -7.16
C GLU A 31 -12.59 15.12 -6.71
N ASP A 32 -12.69 14.92 -5.38
CA ASP A 32 -13.55 13.91 -4.74
C ASP A 32 -13.36 12.46 -5.25
N GLU A 33 -12.18 12.16 -5.81
CA GLU A 33 -11.81 10.80 -6.19
C GLU A 33 -11.48 9.95 -4.94
N THR A 34 -12.10 8.79 -4.84
CA THR A 34 -11.77 7.77 -3.83
C THR A 34 -10.76 6.78 -4.41
N ILE A 35 -10.13 5.99 -3.54
CA ILE A 35 -9.28 4.88 -3.96
C ILE A 35 -10.02 3.95 -4.92
N LEU A 36 -11.29 3.61 -4.67
CA LEU A 36 -12.09 2.76 -5.54
C LEU A 36 -12.23 3.33 -6.97
N LYS A 37 -12.55 4.63 -7.10
CA LYS A 37 -12.65 5.31 -8.40
C LYS A 37 -11.30 5.37 -9.11
N LEU A 38 -10.22 5.55 -8.36
CA LEU A 38 -8.87 5.49 -8.90
C LEU A 38 -8.54 4.09 -9.45
N LEU A 39 -8.89 3.02 -8.72
CA LEU A 39 -8.64 1.66 -9.18
C LEU A 39 -9.39 1.34 -10.48
N ASP A 40 -10.65 1.76 -10.58
CA ASP A 40 -11.45 1.67 -11.82
C ASP A 40 -10.76 2.38 -12.99
N ARG A 41 -10.26 3.61 -12.75
CA ARG A 41 -9.48 4.39 -13.73
C ARG A 41 -8.19 3.70 -14.17
N LEU A 42 -7.58 2.90 -13.29
CA LEU A 42 -6.38 2.12 -13.57
C LEU A 42 -6.68 0.74 -14.19
N GLY A 43 -7.96 0.35 -14.31
CA GLY A 43 -8.36 -0.97 -14.77
C GLY A 43 -8.03 -2.09 -13.76
N ILE A 44 -7.89 -1.77 -12.48
CA ILE A 44 -7.55 -2.72 -11.43
C ILE A 44 -8.83 -3.11 -10.68
N SER A 45 -9.20 -4.40 -10.75
CA SER A 45 -10.30 -4.91 -9.93
C SER A 45 -9.94 -4.83 -8.43
N PRO A 46 -10.86 -4.35 -7.56
CA PRO A 46 -10.70 -4.40 -6.11
C PRO A 46 -10.42 -5.81 -5.57
N ASP A 47 -10.89 -6.85 -6.26
CA ASP A 47 -10.60 -8.24 -5.88
C ASP A 47 -9.14 -8.64 -6.08
N ASN A 48 -8.38 -7.86 -6.85
CA ASN A 48 -6.94 -8.07 -6.99
C ASN A 48 -6.12 -7.29 -5.96
N MET A 49 -6.75 -6.54 -5.07
CA MET A 49 -6.05 -5.69 -4.11
C MET A 49 -5.64 -6.43 -2.84
N GLY A 50 -4.43 -6.11 -2.39
CA GLY A 50 -3.94 -6.35 -1.05
C GLY A 50 -3.98 -5.05 -0.26
N GLU A 51 -2.84 -4.60 0.25
CA GLU A 51 -2.76 -3.37 1.03
C GLU A 51 -2.70 -2.11 0.15
N ILE A 52 -3.20 -1.00 0.69
CA ILE A 52 -3.21 0.30 0.03
C ILE A 52 -2.66 1.32 1.02
N PHE A 53 -1.70 2.11 0.58
CA PHE A 53 -1.11 3.17 1.37
C PHE A 53 -1.34 4.51 0.71
N LEU A 54 -1.87 5.46 1.47
CA LEU A 54 -2.03 6.85 1.09
C LEU A 54 -1.14 7.69 1.99
N ASN A 55 -0.17 8.39 1.42
CA ASN A 55 0.83 9.18 2.15
C ASN A 55 1.43 8.39 3.32
N HIS A 56 1.88 7.17 3.04
CA HIS A 56 2.50 6.24 4.00
C HIS A 56 1.57 5.68 5.10
N ASN A 57 0.27 5.93 5.04
CA ASN A 57 -0.70 5.38 5.98
C ASN A 57 -1.59 4.33 5.31
N PRO A 58 -1.91 3.20 5.97
CA PRO A 58 -2.85 2.23 5.43
C PRO A 58 -4.25 2.84 5.35
N VAL A 59 -4.97 2.57 4.26
CA VAL A 59 -6.32 3.10 4.01
C VAL A 59 -7.23 2.07 3.36
N ASP A 60 -8.54 2.29 3.48
CA ASP A 60 -9.58 1.50 2.80
C ASP A 60 -9.95 2.08 1.42
N ILE A 61 -10.61 1.27 0.59
CA ILE A 61 -10.99 1.62 -0.79
C ILE A 61 -11.93 2.83 -0.91
N ASP A 62 -12.66 3.17 0.15
CA ASP A 62 -13.59 4.31 0.15
C ASP A 62 -12.92 5.63 0.54
N THR A 63 -11.62 5.59 0.88
CA THR A 63 -10.86 6.77 1.30
C THR A 63 -10.73 7.78 0.17
N LYS A 64 -11.01 9.06 0.46
CA LYS A 64 -10.78 10.17 -0.47
C LYS A 64 -9.29 10.45 -0.64
N ILE A 65 -8.88 10.74 -1.87
CA ILE A 65 -7.50 11.05 -2.21
C ILE A 65 -7.32 12.58 -2.17
N PRO A 66 -6.35 13.13 -1.41
CA PRO A 66 -5.99 14.54 -1.51
C PRO A 66 -5.14 14.82 -2.75
N ASP A 67 -5.09 16.08 -3.18
CA ASP A 67 -4.13 16.47 -4.23
C ASP A 67 -2.68 16.23 -3.77
N ASN A 68 -1.81 15.97 -4.74
CA ASN A 68 -0.38 15.68 -4.53
C ASN A 68 -0.12 14.48 -3.61
N ALA A 69 -1.07 13.54 -3.56
CA ALA A 69 -0.91 12.32 -2.79
C ALA A 69 0.07 11.32 -3.43
N ARG A 70 0.76 10.59 -2.56
CA ARG A 70 1.50 9.39 -2.88
C ARG A 70 0.67 8.17 -2.52
N ILE A 71 0.45 7.29 -3.48
CA ILE A 71 -0.37 6.09 -3.34
C ILE A 71 0.49 4.88 -3.64
N ALA A 72 0.54 3.91 -2.73
CA ALA A 72 1.20 2.63 -2.97
C ALA A 72 0.17 1.50 -3.02
N LEU A 73 0.22 0.72 -4.10
CA LEU A 73 -0.74 -0.34 -4.41
C LEU A 73 -0.05 -1.70 -4.39
N PHE A 74 -0.53 -2.59 -3.51
CA PHE A 74 -0.03 -3.95 -3.39
C PHE A 74 -1.09 -4.94 -3.89
N PRO A 75 -0.71 -5.97 -4.67
CA PRO A 75 -1.64 -6.98 -5.12
C PRO A 75 -2.05 -7.92 -3.98
N ARG A 76 -3.20 -8.57 -4.14
CA ARG A 76 -3.71 -9.58 -3.21
C ARG A 76 -2.64 -10.66 -2.98
N GLY A 77 -2.48 -11.07 -1.73
CA GLY A 77 -1.48 -12.06 -1.29
C GLY A 77 -0.08 -11.48 -1.03
N MET A 78 0.16 -10.21 -1.38
CA MET A 78 1.37 -9.51 -0.98
C MET A 78 1.13 -8.82 0.37
N HIS A 79 1.75 -9.35 1.43
CA HIS A 79 1.65 -8.83 2.78
C HIS A 79 2.94 -8.10 3.17
N LEU A 80 2.82 -6.98 3.88
CA LEU A 80 3.99 -6.30 4.42
C LEU A 80 4.59 -7.13 5.56
N LEU A 81 5.90 -7.33 5.51
CA LEU A 81 6.65 -7.97 6.59
C LEU A 81 6.73 -7.02 7.79
N CYS A 82 6.35 -7.49 8.98
CA CYS A 82 6.56 -6.91 10.32
C CYS A 82 6.20 -5.42 10.50
N GLY A 83 6.91 -4.48 9.87
CA GLY A 83 6.71 -3.04 10.02
C GLY A 83 5.36 -2.52 9.50
N GLY A 84 4.91 -2.96 8.32
CA GLY A 84 3.59 -2.56 7.80
C GLY A 84 2.43 -3.10 8.64
N GLN A 85 2.65 -4.30 9.14
CA GLN A 85 1.79 -5.04 10.03
C GLN A 85 1.70 -4.38 11.43
N HIS A 86 2.80 -3.78 11.92
CA HIS A 86 2.85 -2.93 13.10
C HIS A 86 2.04 -1.62 12.92
N MET A 87 2.14 -0.96 11.77
CA MET A 87 1.40 0.28 11.47
C MET A 87 -0.13 0.10 11.47
N LYS A 88 -0.60 -1.12 11.18
CA LYS A 88 -2.03 -1.47 11.19
C LYS A 88 -2.61 -1.76 12.58
N GLY A 89 -1.78 -1.72 13.64
CA GLY A 89 -2.20 -2.14 14.97
C GLY A 89 -2.45 -3.65 15.00
N HIS A 90 -1.39 -4.44 15.15
CA HIS A 90 -1.53 -5.87 15.25
C HIS A 90 -2.34 -6.32 16.48
N GLY A 91 -3.41 -7.08 16.27
CA GLY A 91 -4.24 -7.68 17.33
C GLY A 91 -3.52 -8.64 18.28
N TYR A 92 -2.23 -8.95 18.04
CA TYR A 92 -1.38 -9.76 18.93
C TYR A 92 -0.35 -8.96 19.74
N ILE A 93 -0.24 -7.64 19.54
CA ILE A 93 0.61 -6.76 20.36
C ILE A 93 -0.28 -5.80 21.13
N THR A 94 -1.11 -6.35 22.01
CA THR A 94 -1.84 -5.58 23.05
C THR A 94 -1.05 -5.46 24.35
N LYS A 95 0.09 -6.16 24.46
CA LYS A 95 1.02 -6.06 25.59
C LYS A 95 2.39 -5.67 25.06
N LYS A 96 3.00 -4.66 25.67
CA LYS A 96 4.46 -4.44 25.55
C LYS A 96 5.13 -5.80 25.76
N ALA A 97 6.05 -6.18 24.87
CA ALA A 97 6.90 -7.33 25.12
C ALA A 97 7.49 -7.19 26.52
N ASP A 98 7.39 -8.25 27.33
CA ASP A 98 7.96 -8.23 28.68
C ASP A 98 9.44 -7.90 28.54
N LYS A 99 9.92 -6.88 29.26
CA LYS A 99 11.31 -6.41 29.19
C LYS A 99 12.32 -7.51 29.51
N LYS A 100 11.87 -8.62 30.11
CA LYS A 100 12.67 -9.78 30.49
C LYS A 100 12.71 -10.89 29.44
N PHE A 101 12.04 -10.76 28.30
CA PHE A 101 12.04 -11.82 27.29
C PHE A 101 13.39 -11.83 26.54
N ASN A 102 14.27 -12.76 26.92
CA ASN A 102 15.55 -12.98 26.27
C ASN A 102 15.39 -14.03 25.16
N TYR A 103 15.49 -13.61 23.91
CA TYR A 103 15.35 -14.46 22.73
C TYR A 103 16.49 -15.49 22.55
N TRP A 104 17.56 -15.39 23.35
CA TRP A 104 18.81 -16.13 23.12
C TRP A 104 19.09 -17.23 24.14
N ASN A 105 18.24 -17.40 25.15
CA ASN A 105 18.38 -18.49 26.12
C ASN A 105 17.13 -19.38 26.06
N LYS A 106 17.26 -20.52 25.37
CA LYS A 106 16.36 -21.68 25.52
C LYS A 106 16.85 -22.54 26.68
#